data_AF-A0A5U8XX19-F1
#
_entry.id   AF-A0A5U8XX19-F1
#
_cell.length_a   1.000
_cell.length_b   1.000
_cell.length_c   1.000
_cell.angle_alpha   90.00
_cell.angle_beta   90.00
_cell.angle_gamma   90.00
#
_symmetry.space_group_name_H-M   'P 1'
#
loop_
_entity.id
_entity.type
_entity.pdbx_description
1 polymer ?
#
loop_
_entity_poly.entity_id
_entity_poly.type
_entity_poly.pdbx_seq_one_letter_code
_entity_poly.pdbx_strand_id
1 'polypeptide(L)'
;MKELSGCVKDIMLALALIIAGLVVASANADAAQIVDQNDHLVCQNCYAGKNILLNNADESYIYNQIVETPNFAFIKEDQGSSCYGGGWNIVDKRVPEPALVPIDTDCKEITKATAFESGKTVFFKVTYYGGKSVVYEYKI
;
A
#
# COMPACT_ATOMS: atom_id res chain seq x y z
N MET A 1 -0.78 -17.95 -62.62
CA MET A 1 0.25 -16.92 -62.33
C MET A 1 0.12 -16.53 -60.86
N LYS A 2 1.16 -15.93 -60.25
CA LYS A 2 1.33 -15.54 -58.82
C LYS A 2 0.03 -15.14 -58.10
N GLU A 3 -0.26 -15.56 -56.86
CA GLU A 3 0.44 -15.29 -55.57
C GLU A 3 0.51 -13.79 -55.23
N LEU A 4 0.27 -13.29 -54.02
CA LEU A 4 0.56 -13.72 -52.62
C LEU A 4 -0.65 -13.36 -51.70
N SER A 5 -0.80 -13.60 -50.38
CA SER A 5 -0.22 -14.40 -49.26
C SER A 5 -1.15 -14.13 -48.02
N GLY A 6 -1.24 -14.85 -46.88
CA GLY A 6 -0.49 -15.96 -46.28
C GLY A 6 -1.00 -16.25 -44.84
N CYS A 7 -0.11 -16.61 -43.90
CA CYS A 7 -0.33 -16.69 -42.43
C CYS A 7 -1.63 -17.34 -41.89
N VAL A 8 -2.06 -18.47 -42.46
CA VAL A 8 -2.90 -19.45 -41.75
C VAL A 8 -2.09 -20.73 -41.54
N LYS A 9 -1.15 -20.64 -40.60
CA LYS A 9 -0.21 -21.67 -40.13
C LYS A 9 0.14 -21.34 -38.67
N ASP A 10 0.09 -22.26 -37.70
CA ASP A 10 -0.19 -23.70 -37.76
C ASP A 10 -1.17 -24.13 -36.65
N ILE A 11 -2.01 -25.13 -36.95
CA ILE A 11 -2.85 -25.84 -35.96
C ILE A 11 -2.42 -27.31 -35.94
N MET A 12 -1.64 -27.68 -34.91
CA MET A 12 -1.48 -29.03 -34.33
C MET A 12 -0.53 -28.87 -33.12
N LEU A 13 -0.92 -29.10 -31.87
CA LEU A 13 -1.49 -30.31 -31.28
C LEU A 13 -0.53 -31.51 -31.34
N ALA A 14 0.49 -31.50 -30.48
CA ALA A 14 1.21 -32.70 -30.09
C ALA A 14 1.79 -32.59 -28.66
N LEU A 15 1.92 -33.77 -28.06
CA LEU A 15 2.63 -34.23 -26.86
C LEU A 15 3.91 -33.45 -26.45
N ALA A 16 4.48 -33.60 -25.24
CA ALA A 16 4.02 -34.00 -23.90
C ALA A 16 5.24 -34.06 -22.95
N LEU A 17 5.05 -33.68 -21.67
CA LEU A 17 5.79 -34.15 -20.48
C LEU A 17 7.32 -33.89 -20.30
N ILE A 18 7.65 -33.16 -19.21
CA ILE A 18 8.91 -33.20 -18.41
C ILE A 18 10.09 -32.47 -19.14
N ILE A 19 10.91 -31.60 -18.53
CA ILE A 19 11.68 -31.67 -17.27
C ILE A 19 11.66 -30.32 -16.49
N ALA A 20 11.68 -30.41 -15.15
CA ALA A 20 12.03 -29.40 -14.15
C ALA A 20 11.34 -28.00 -14.15
N GLY A 21 10.50 -27.80 -13.13
CA GLY A 21 10.71 -26.68 -12.21
C GLY A 21 10.28 -25.27 -12.62
N LEU A 22 8.97 -25.01 -12.73
CA LEU A 22 8.43 -23.66 -12.48
C LEU A 22 7.05 -23.68 -11.81
N VAL A 23 7.00 -24.04 -10.53
CA VAL A 23 5.86 -23.72 -9.66
C VAL A 23 6.03 -22.28 -9.17
N VAL A 24 5.73 -21.31 -10.03
CA VAL A 24 5.69 -19.87 -9.66
C VAL A 24 4.45 -19.20 -10.26
N ALA A 25 3.30 -19.57 -9.70
CA ALA A 25 2.13 -18.70 -9.62
C ALA A 25 1.73 -18.59 -8.14
N SER A 26 2.70 -18.20 -7.31
CA SER A 26 2.39 -17.72 -5.97
C SER A 26 1.45 -16.52 -6.12
N ALA A 27 0.26 -16.58 -5.51
CA ALA A 27 -0.52 -15.37 -5.32
C ALA A 27 0.39 -14.33 -4.64
N ASN A 28 0.45 -13.12 -5.20
CA ASN A 28 1.08 -12.02 -4.50
C ASN A 28 0.38 -11.88 -3.14
N ALA A 29 1.12 -11.62 -2.07
CA ALA A 29 0.49 -11.28 -0.80
C ALA A 29 -0.46 -10.10 -1.07
N ASP A 30 -1.74 -10.27 -0.73
CA ASP A 30 -2.78 -9.31 -1.10
C ASP A 30 -2.40 -7.92 -0.62
N ALA A 31 -2.60 -6.92 -1.49
CA ALA A 31 -2.14 -5.56 -1.22
C ALA A 31 -2.75 -5.02 0.10
N ALA A 32 -1.98 -4.22 0.81
CA ALA A 32 -2.47 -3.53 2.00
C ALA A 32 -3.63 -2.61 1.60
N GLN A 33 -4.77 -2.74 2.29
CA GLN A 33 -5.98 -1.97 2.00
C GLN A 33 -6.75 -1.66 3.29
N ILE A 34 -7.45 -0.53 3.29
CA ILE A 34 -8.38 -0.15 4.36
C ILE A 34 -9.78 -0.59 3.96
N VAL A 35 -10.50 -1.28 4.85
CA VAL A 35 -11.89 -1.72 4.61
C VAL A 35 -12.72 -1.61 5.88
N ASP A 36 -14.03 -1.45 5.73
CA ASP A 36 -15.00 -1.61 6.81
C ASP A 36 -15.32 -3.10 7.00
N GLN A 37 -15.23 -3.61 8.23
CA GLN A 37 -15.52 -4.99 8.59
C GLN A 37 -16.17 -5.06 9.98
N ASN A 38 -17.41 -5.54 10.04
CA ASN A 38 -18.20 -5.70 11.28
C ASN A 38 -18.27 -4.40 12.11
N ASP A 39 -18.66 -3.29 11.47
CA ASP A 39 -18.76 -1.95 12.07
C ASP A 39 -17.43 -1.39 12.65
N HIS A 40 -16.30 -1.93 12.20
CA HIS A 40 -14.95 -1.47 12.53
C HIS A 40 -14.09 -1.24 11.28
N LEU A 41 -13.13 -0.32 11.36
CA LEU A 41 -12.14 -0.14 10.31
C LEU A 41 -10.98 -1.14 10.45
N VAL A 42 -10.57 -1.76 9.35
CA VAL A 42 -9.51 -2.77 9.31
C VAL A 42 -8.47 -2.46 8.23
N CYS A 43 -7.21 -2.35 8.65
CA CYS A 43 -6.05 -2.36 7.76
C CYS A 43 -5.73 -3.83 7.39
N GLN A 44 -6.24 -4.31 6.26
CA GLN A 44 -6.00 -5.67 5.81
C GLN A 44 -4.58 -5.84 5.25
N ASN A 45 -3.98 -7.00 5.50
CA ASN A 45 -2.62 -7.39 5.08
C ASN A 45 -1.45 -6.53 5.62
N CYS A 46 -1.71 -5.38 6.22
CA CYS A 46 -0.74 -4.37 6.64
C CYS A 46 0.39 -4.88 7.57
N TYR A 47 0.20 -5.99 8.31
CA TYR A 47 1.29 -6.58 9.11
C TYR A 47 1.73 -7.93 8.56
N ALA A 48 2.45 -7.90 7.43
CA ALA A 48 2.98 -9.07 6.73
C ALA A 48 1.90 -10.12 6.38
N GLY A 49 0.81 -9.67 5.76
CA GLY A 49 -0.35 -10.51 5.43
C GLY A 49 -1.31 -10.72 6.60
N LYS A 50 -1.22 -9.91 7.66
CA LYS A 50 -2.17 -9.89 8.78
C LYS A 50 -2.99 -8.61 8.78
N ASN A 51 -4.24 -8.75 9.19
CA ASN A 51 -5.19 -7.66 9.38
C ASN A 51 -4.98 -7.00 10.74
N ILE A 52 -5.18 -5.67 10.80
CA ILE A 52 -5.09 -4.85 12.00
C ILE A 52 -6.41 -4.10 12.18
N LEU A 53 -7.01 -4.18 13.37
CA LEU A 53 -8.12 -3.32 13.77
C LEU A 53 -7.60 -1.88 13.97
N LEU A 54 -8.25 -0.88 13.39
CA LEU A 54 -7.87 0.53 13.54
C LEU A 54 -8.83 1.26 14.48
N ASN A 55 -8.33 1.65 15.64
CA ASN A 55 -9.04 2.54 16.56
C ASN A 55 -8.95 4.01 16.13
N ASN A 56 -9.93 4.82 16.57
CA ASN A 56 -10.06 6.25 16.26
C ASN A 56 -10.07 6.54 14.75
N ALA A 57 -10.98 5.89 14.02
CA ALA A 57 -11.03 5.94 12.57
C ALA A 57 -12.46 6.08 12.04
N ASP A 58 -12.61 6.82 10.94
CA ASP A 58 -13.85 7.01 10.19
C ASP A 58 -13.99 5.91 9.11
N GLU A 59 -14.91 6.05 8.14
CA GLU A 59 -15.23 4.96 7.21
C GLU A 59 -14.17 4.75 6.10
N SER A 60 -14.02 3.52 5.61
CA SER A 60 -12.90 3.12 4.73
C SER A 60 -12.72 3.94 3.45
N TYR A 61 -13.80 4.51 2.90
CA TYR A 61 -13.76 5.22 1.62
C TYR A 61 -12.93 6.51 1.64
N ILE A 62 -12.61 7.07 2.81
CA ILE A 62 -11.75 8.27 2.90
C ILE A 62 -10.26 7.95 2.84
N TYR A 63 -9.87 6.69 3.06
CA TYR A 63 -8.46 6.26 3.14
C TYR A 63 -8.02 5.55 1.87
N ASN A 64 -7.17 6.21 1.05
CA ASN A 64 -6.88 5.76 -0.32
C ASN A 64 -5.41 5.46 -0.63
N GLN A 65 -4.49 5.68 0.31
CA GLN A 65 -3.08 5.33 0.15
C GLN A 65 -2.50 4.81 1.46
N ILE A 66 -1.75 3.71 1.38
CA ILE A 66 -0.98 3.15 2.48
C ILE A 66 0.50 3.10 2.08
N VAL A 67 1.39 3.52 2.98
CA VAL A 67 2.84 3.42 2.86
C VAL A 67 3.36 2.70 4.09
N GLU A 68 4.14 1.63 3.90
CA GLU A 68 4.38 0.64 4.96
C GLU A 68 5.84 0.45 5.34
N THR A 69 6.02 0.05 6.60
CA THR A 69 7.23 -0.55 7.16
C THR A 69 6.85 -1.74 8.04
N PRO A 70 7.79 -2.62 8.41
CA PRO A 70 7.55 -3.68 9.38
C PRO A 70 6.88 -3.21 10.68
N ASN A 71 7.29 -2.06 11.23
CA ASN A 71 6.82 -1.57 12.53
C ASN A 71 5.67 -0.54 12.46
N PHE A 72 5.53 0.21 11.36
CA PHE A 72 4.51 1.26 11.21
C PHE A 72 3.81 1.24 9.84
N ALA A 73 2.57 1.72 9.80
CA ALA A 73 1.89 2.11 8.56
C ALA A 73 1.63 3.63 8.58
N PHE A 74 1.63 4.22 7.38
CA PHE A 74 1.32 5.62 7.12
C PHE A 74 0.16 5.65 6.13
N ILE A 75 -1.00 6.14 6.58
CA ILE A 75 -2.27 6.04 5.85
C ILE A 75 -2.72 7.46 5.48
N LYS A 76 -3.00 7.70 4.20
CA LYS A 76 -3.56 8.95 3.70
C LYS A 76 -5.07 8.99 3.91
N GLU A 77 -5.58 10.15 4.32
CA GLU A 77 -6.98 10.46 4.56
C GLU A 77 -7.38 11.61 3.62
N ASP A 78 -8.01 11.31 2.47
CA ASP A 78 -8.21 12.28 1.38
C ASP A 78 -9.57 13.02 1.46
N GLN A 79 -10.44 12.64 2.39
CA GLN A 79 -11.70 13.30 2.71
C GLN A 79 -11.89 13.31 4.25
N GLY A 80 -12.88 14.06 4.76
CA GLY A 80 -13.07 14.24 6.21
C GLY A 80 -12.18 15.35 6.81
N SER A 81 -10.87 15.34 6.53
CA SER A 81 -9.94 16.35 7.02
C SER A 81 -10.29 17.80 6.60
N SER A 82 -9.91 18.78 7.42
CA SER A 82 -9.99 20.22 7.12
C SER A 82 -8.88 20.71 6.16
N CYS A 83 -8.20 19.79 5.48
CA CYS A 83 -6.85 19.94 4.98
C CYS A 83 -6.82 19.65 3.46
N TYR A 84 -6.63 20.67 2.62
CA TYR A 84 -6.79 20.53 1.16
C TYR A 84 -5.85 19.50 0.50
N GLY A 85 -4.70 19.21 1.12
CA GLY A 85 -3.77 18.17 0.65
C GLY A 85 -4.10 16.73 1.09
N GLY A 86 -5.19 16.54 1.83
CA GLY A 86 -5.47 15.33 2.60
C GLY A 86 -4.70 15.28 3.93
N GLY A 87 -5.27 14.59 4.92
CA GLY A 87 -4.59 14.21 6.14
C GLY A 87 -3.65 13.02 5.93
N TRP A 88 -2.74 12.81 6.88
CA TRP A 88 -1.95 11.59 7.00
C TRP A 88 -1.94 11.13 8.46
N ASN A 89 -2.10 9.83 8.67
CA ASN A 89 -2.12 9.21 9.97
C ASN A 89 -0.99 8.16 10.07
N ILE A 90 -0.36 8.06 11.24
CA ILE A 90 0.55 6.96 11.57
C ILE A 90 -0.18 5.92 12.41
N VAL A 91 0.11 4.64 12.15
CA VAL A 91 -0.31 3.49 12.95
C VAL A 91 0.94 2.74 13.41
N ASP A 92 1.11 2.60 14.73
CA ASP A 92 2.13 1.73 15.31
C ASP A 92 1.61 0.29 15.35
N LYS A 93 2.28 -0.64 14.66
CA LYS A 93 1.84 -2.05 14.54
C LYS A 93 2.25 -2.92 15.73
N ARG A 94 2.97 -2.34 16.70
CA ARG A 94 3.62 -3.06 17.81
C ARG A 94 2.82 -3.00 19.11
N VAL A 95 1.90 -2.03 19.23
CA VAL A 95 0.99 -1.91 20.37
C VAL A 95 -0.18 -2.90 20.23
N PRO A 96 -0.79 -3.39 21.33
CA PRO A 96 -1.89 -4.37 21.25
C PRO A 96 -3.15 -3.83 20.56
N GLU A 97 -3.37 -2.53 20.64
CA GLU A 97 -4.56 -1.83 20.11
C GLU A 97 -4.12 -0.65 19.22
N PRO A 98 -3.76 -0.89 17.95
CA PRO A 98 -3.33 0.17 17.05
C PRO A 98 -4.44 1.19 16.76
N ALA A 99 -4.06 2.46 16.69
CA ALA A 99 -4.95 3.57 16.39
C ALA A 99 -4.38 4.43 15.27
N LEU A 100 -5.25 5.13 14.54
CA LEU A 100 -4.81 6.26 13.71
C LEU A 100 -4.38 7.42 14.62
N VAL A 101 -3.17 7.92 14.39
CA VAL A 101 -2.64 9.12 15.05
C VAL A 101 -2.30 10.16 13.97
N PRO A 102 -2.96 11.33 13.94
CA PRO A 102 -2.69 12.36 12.95
C PRO A 102 -1.24 12.83 12.95
N ILE A 103 -0.67 12.95 11.75
CA ILE A 103 0.64 13.55 11.49
C ILE A 103 0.40 15.02 11.13
N ASP A 104 1.02 15.94 11.86
CA ASP A 104 1.00 17.35 11.50
C ASP A 104 1.76 17.57 10.19
N THR A 105 1.03 17.90 9.12
CA THR A 105 1.58 18.21 7.80
C THR A 105 1.20 19.63 7.40
N ASP A 106 2.01 20.25 6.54
CA ASP A 106 1.86 21.62 6.00
C ASP A 106 0.48 21.96 5.34
N CYS A 107 -0.51 21.05 5.34
CA CYS A 107 -1.78 21.04 4.59
C CYS A 107 -1.65 21.36 3.09
N LYS A 108 -0.50 20.99 2.53
CA LYS A 108 -0.18 21.06 1.10
C LYS A 108 -0.29 19.67 0.51
N GLU A 109 -0.75 19.60 -0.73
CA GLU A 109 -0.83 18.36 -1.53
C GLU A 109 0.51 17.60 -1.48
N ILE A 110 0.48 16.34 -1.03
CA ILE A 110 1.63 15.43 -1.02
C ILE A 110 1.60 14.60 -2.29
N THR A 111 2.53 14.87 -3.19
CA THR A 111 2.65 14.20 -4.50
C THR A 111 3.44 12.90 -4.43
N LYS A 112 4.20 12.67 -3.34
CA LYS A 112 4.86 11.40 -3.05
C LYS A 112 5.09 11.20 -1.55
N ALA A 113 4.73 10.02 -1.06
CA ALA A 113 5.05 9.54 0.27
C ALA A 113 5.86 8.24 0.19
N THR A 114 6.83 8.06 1.08
CA THR A 114 7.71 6.88 1.18
C THR A 114 8.18 6.70 2.61
N ALA A 115 8.24 5.46 3.10
CA ALA A 115 8.78 5.14 4.42
C ALA A 115 9.93 4.14 4.34
N PHE A 116 10.85 4.18 5.29
CA PHE A 116 11.92 3.19 5.46
C PHE A 116 12.39 3.13 6.91
N GLU A 117 12.97 1.99 7.31
CA GLU A 117 13.57 1.82 8.65
C GLU A 117 15.10 1.91 8.58
N SER A 118 15.73 2.49 9.60
CA SER A 118 17.17 2.43 9.80
C SER A 118 17.51 2.39 11.29
N GLY A 119 18.17 1.31 11.73
CA GLY A 119 18.44 1.06 13.15
C GLY A 119 17.15 0.99 13.97
N LYS A 120 16.99 1.89 14.94
CA LYS A 120 15.78 2.03 15.78
C LYS A 120 14.93 3.25 15.40
N THR A 121 14.85 3.59 14.12
CA THR A 121 14.06 4.75 13.66
C THR A 121 13.42 4.44 12.32
N VAL A 122 12.13 4.74 12.22
CA VAL A 122 11.36 4.76 10.98
C VAL A 122 11.28 6.20 10.48
N PHE A 123 11.61 6.38 9.20
CA PHE A 123 11.66 7.66 8.52
C PHE A 123 10.51 7.71 7.52
N PHE A 124 9.55 8.61 7.75
CA PHE A 124 8.47 8.88 6.80
C PHE A 124 8.81 10.15 6.01
N LYS A 125 9.11 9.99 4.73
CA LYS A 125 9.43 11.09 3.82
C LYS A 125 8.22 11.42 2.95
N VAL A 126 7.72 12.65 3.08
CA VAL A 126 6.74 13.25 2.18
C VAL A 126 7.43 14.22 1.21
N THR A 127 6.85 14.39 0.03
CA THR A 127 7.23 15.43 -0.93
C THR A 127 5.96 16.13 -1.39
N TYR A 128 5.93 17.45 -1.20
CA TYR A 128 4.79 18.28 -1.53
C TYR A 128 4.79 18.67 -3.02
N TYR A 129 3.65 19.14 -3.51
CA TYR A 129 3.58 19.90 -4.74
C TYR A 129 4.59 21.06 -4.71
N GLY A 130 5.30 21.29 -5.82
CA GLY A 130 6.46 22.20 -5.87
C GLY A 130 7.79 21.60 -5.38
N GLY A 131 7.82 20.33 -4.95
CA GLY A 131 9.06 19.55 -4.77
C GLY A 131 9.79 19.67 -3.43
N LYS A 132 9.29 20.48 -2.48
CA LYS A 132 9.79 20.49 -1.09
C LYS A 132 9.54 19.11 -0.46
N SER A 133 10.56 18.47 0.10
CA SER A 133 10.37 17.30 0.97
C SER A 133 10.43 17.67 2.46
N VAL A 134 9.76 16.87 3.29
CA VAL A 134 9.90 16.83 4.76
C VAL A 134 10.09 15.36 5.16
N VAL A 135 10.82 15.14 6.26
CA VAL A 135 11.03 13.81 6.84
C VAL A 135 10.61 13.84 8.30
N TYR A 136 9.76 12.91 8.68
CA TYR A 136 9.32 12.66 10.06
C TYR A 136 10.05 11.44 10.61
N GLU A 137 10.41 11.46 11.89
CA GLU A 137 11.11 10.36 12.57
C GLU A 137 10.27 9.76 13.70
N TYR A 138 10.14 8.43 13.70
CA TYR A 138 9.45 7.67 14.73
C TYR A 138 10.39 6.61 15.31
N LYS A 139 10.44 6.46 16.63
CA LYS A 139 11.41 5.58 17.30
C LYS A 139 10.85 4.17 17.52
N ILE A 140 11.72 3.18 17.33
CA ILE A 140 11.43 1.76 17.57
C ILE A 140 11.91 1.37 18.97
#